data_AF-A0A8D8IAW2-F1
#
_entry.id   AF-A0A8D8IAW2-F1
#
_cell.length_a   1.000
_cell.length_b   1.000
_cell.length_c   1.000
_cell.angle_alpha   90.00
_cell.angle_beta   90.00
_cell.angle_gamma   90.00
#
_symmetry.space_group_name_H-M   'P 1'
#
loop_
_entity.id
_entity.type
_entity.pdbx_description
1 polymer ?
#
loop_
_entity_poly.entity_id
_entity_poly.type
_entity_poly.pdbx_seq_one_letter_code
_entity_poly.pdbx_strand_id
1 'polypeptide(L)'
;MAKVHITNVVVLDNPSSFLNPFQFELTFECIEELKEDLEWKMIYVGSAESEDFDQVLDTIYVGPVPEGRHIFVFQADPPNVARIPEQDAVGVTVVLLTCSYRGQEFVRVGYFINNEYSDQELRENPPAKPLFHQMTRNILASKPRVTRFKINWDDTPANGAANGTSGTGLEEDNGMMDDGALDAQMNPATSSSAAGPSAGAGMMAQQDDSSGMALPREFNENSNSLAMEC
;
A
#
# COMPACT_ATOMS: atom_id res chain seq x y z
N MET A 1 -3.40 21.26 -14.34
CA MET A 1 -3.80 21.44 -12.92
C MET A 1 -4.67 20.25 -12.54
N ALA A 2 -4.72 19.80 -11.29
CA ALA A 2 -5.66 18.73 -10.93
C ALA A 2 -7.09 19.25 -11.11
N LYS A 3 -7.98 18.48 -11.74
CA LYS A 3 -9.38 18.87 -11.93
C LYS A 3 -10.26 18.52 -10.72
N VAL A 4 -9.78 17.59 -9.87
CA VAL A 4 -10.49 17.13 -8.68
C VAL A 4 -9.65 17.33 -7.42
N HIS A 5 -10.29 17.85 -6.36
CA HIS A 5 -9.68 18.07 -5.06
C HIS A 5 -10.55 17.49 -3.95
N ILE A 6 -9.99 16.55 -3.18
CA ILE A 6 -10.60 16.13 -1.92
C ILE A 6 -10.49 17.29 -0.92
N THR A 7 -11.63 17.76 -0.44
CA THR A 7 -11.71 18.87 0.53
C THR A 7 -11.88 18.37 1.96
N ASN A 8 -12.59 17.27 2.16
CA ASN A 8 -12.79 16.69 3.49
C ASN A 8 -13.03 15.18 3.42
N VAL A 9 -12.61 14.46 4.46
CA VAL A 9 -12.91 13.04 4.66
C VAL A 9 -13.23 12.85 6.13
N VAL A 10 -14.48 12.46 6.42
CA VAL A 10 -14.95 12.20 7.78
C VAL A 10 -15.03 10.70 8.00
N VAL A 11 -14.35 10.21 9.03
CA VAL A 11 -14.46 8.81 9.46
C VAL A 11 -15.70 8.67 10.33
N LEU A 12 -16.62 7.80 9.91
CA LEU A 12 -17.86 7.49 10.63
C LEU A 12 -17.68 6.19 11.42
N ASP A 13 -18.54 5.96 12.42
CA ASP A 13 -18.56 4.76 13.28
C ASP A 13 -17.15 4.36 13.80
N ASN A 14 -16.50 5.28 14.54
CA ASN A 14 -15.13 5.09 15.04
C ASN A 14 -14.95 5.58 16.49
N PRO A 15 -14.33 4.79 17.38
CA PRO A 15 -13.88 3.40 17.19
C PRO A 15 -15.06 2.43 17.06
N SER A 16 -14.84 1.29 16.42
CA SER A 16 -15.87 0.25 16.19
C SER A 16 -15.29 -1.17 16.25
N SER A 17 -16.15 -2.19 16.24
CA SER A 17 -15.68 -3.57 16.15
C SER A 17 -14.85 -3.77 14.89
N PHE A 18 -13.81 -4.61 14.95
CA PHE A 18 -13.00 -4.96 13.77
C PHE A 18 -13.86 -5.44 12.59
N LEU A 19 -14.92 -6.20 12.89
CA LEU A 19 -15.81 -6.81 11.91
C LEU A 19 -16.94 -5.86 11.45
N ASN A 20 -16.97 -4.61 11.94
CA ASN A 20 -17.89 -3.62 11.40
C ASN A 20 -17.38 -3.09 10.06
N PRO A 21 -18.30 -2.75 9.13
CA PRO A 21 -17.96 -2.05 7.90
C PRO A 21 -17.17 -0.76 8.17
N PHE A 22 -16.29 -0.42 7.25
CA PHE A 22 -15.69 0.90 7.18
C PHE A 22 -16.70 1.89 6.61
N GLN A 23 -16.72 3.12 7.13
CA GLN A 23 -17.60 4.18 6.64
C GLN A 23 -16.85 5.50 6.59
N PHE A 24 -16.73 6.07 5.39
CA PHE A 24 -16.11 7.38 5.17
C PHE A 24 -17.07 8.30 4.43
N GLU A 25 -17.36 9.47 4.97
CA GLU A 25 -18.02 10.54 4.21
C GLU A 25 -16.95 11.36 3.48
N LEU A 26 -16.96 11.30 2.15
CA LEU A 26 -16.01 12.01 1.30
C LEU A 26 -16.67 13.27 0.75
N THR A 27 -15.97 14.40 0.89
CA THR A 27 -16.28 15.64 0.18
C THR A 27 -15.15 15.95 -0.80
N PHE A 28 -15.49 16.14 -2.06
CA PHE A 28 -14.55 16.60 -3.08
C PHE A 28 -15.14 17.69 -3.95
N GLU A 29 -14.27 18.47 -4.57
CA GLU A 29 -14.60 19.54 -5.50
C GLU A 29 -14.05 19.21 -6.87
N CYS A 30 -14.89 19.34 -7.89
CA CYS A 30 -14.55 19.18 -9.29
C CYS A 30 -14.54 20.57 -9.94
N ILE A 31 -13.40 21.01 -10.45
CA ILE A 31 -13.21 22.34 -11.04
C ILE A 31 -13.76 22.40 -12.47
N GLU A 32 -13.79 21.26 -13.16
CA GLU A 32 -14.28 21.13 -14.52
C GLU A 32 -15.00 19.78 -14.64
N GLU A 33 -16.02 19.70 -15.49
CA GLU A 33 -16.74 18.45 -15.75
C GLU A 33 -15.80 17.34 -16.24
N LEU A 34 -15.89 16.16 -15.62
CA LEU A 34 -15.20 14.95 -16.08
C LEU A 34 -16.12 14.09 -16.93
N LYS A 35 -15.60 13.64 -18.07
CA LYS A 35 -16.33 12.79 -19.03
C LYS A 35 -16.34 11.32 -18.65
N GLU A 36 -15.33 10.88 -17.92
CA GLU A 36 -15.21 9.50 -17.42
C GLU A 36 -15.38 9.44 -15.90
N ASP A 37 -15.53 8.21 -15.40
CA ASP A 37 -15.76 7.96 -14.00
C ASP A 37 -14.46 8.12 -13.19
N LEU A 38 -14.62 8.66 -11.98
CA LEU A 38 -13.62 8.51 -10.93
C LEU A 38 -13.73 7.11 -10.34
N GLU A 39 -12.64 6.37 -10.32
CA GLU A 39 -12.54 5.09 -9.63
C GLU A 39 -12.03 5.33 -8.21
N TRP A 40 -12.83 5.00 -7.21
CA TRP A 40 -12.44 5.04 -5.80
C TRP A 40 -12.24 3.63 -5.27
N LYS A 41 -11.11 3.38 -4.61
CA LYS A 41 -10.86 2.10 -3.92
C LYS A 41 -10.58 2.32 -2.45
N MET A 42 -11.18 1.48 -1.62
CA MET A 42 -10.83 1.34 -0.22
C MET A 42 -9.94 0.11 -0.06
N ILE A 43 -8.73 0.29 0.47
CA ILE A 43 -7.72 -0.76 0.54
C ILE A 43 -7.26 -0.89 1.99
N TYR A 44 -7.38 -2.08 2.55
CA TYR A 44 -6.83 -2.42 3.85
C TYR A 44 -5.45 -3.05 3.69
N VAL A 45 -4.46 -2.52 4.41
CA VAL A 45 -3.11 -3.07 4.41
C VAL A 45 -3.05 -4.26 5.36
N GLY A 46 -2.86 -5.47 4.81
CA GLY A 46 -2.87 -6.69 5.60
C GLY A 46 -1.58 -6.92 6.39
N SER A 47 -0.46 -6.41 5.89
CA SER A 47 0.86 -6.47 6.53
C SER A 47 1.69 -5.27 6.10
N ALA A 48 2.49 -4.72 7.02
CA ALA A 48 3.42 -3.65 6.67
C ALA A 48 4.62 -4.13 5.83
N GLU A 49 4.86 -5.45 5.80
CA GLU A 49 6.03 -6.04 5.16
C GLU A 49 5.79 -6.43 3.69
N SER A 50 4.54 -6.63 3.28
CA SER A 50 4.19 -7.02 1.91
C SER A 50 2.81 -6.52 1.48
N GLU A 51 2.76 -5.95 0.28
CA GLU A 51 1.53 -5.54 -0.41
C GLU A 51 0.69 -6.74 -0.89
N ASP A 52 1.22 -7.97 -0.88
CA ASP A 52 0.47 -9.18 -1.28
C ASP A 52 -0.72 -9.46 -0.35
N PHE A 53 -0.65 -8.94 0.88
CA PHE A 53 -1.70 -9.03 1.89
C PHE A 53 -2.71 -7.89 1.80
N ASP A 54 -2.51 -6.91 0.91
CA ASP A 54 -3.46 -5.82 0.72
C ASP A 54 -4.79 -6.37 0.19
N GLN A 55 -5.86 -5.79 0.72
CA GLN A 55 -7.22 -6.19 0.42
C GLN A 55 -7.99 -4.98 -0.05
N VAL A 56 -8.37 -4.97 -1.34
CA VAL A 56 -9.37 -4.04 -1.84
C VAL A 56 -10.71 -4.43 -1.24
N LEU A 57 -11.20 -3.63 -0.30
CA LEU A 57 -12.45 -3.86 0.41
C LEU A 57 -13.66 -3.55 -0.49
N ASP A 58 -13.58 -2.45 -1.23
CA ASP A 58 -14.58 -2.08 -2.22
C ASP A 58 -14.00 -1.16 -3.30
N THR A 59 -14.63 -1.16 -4.47
CA THR A 59 -14.34 -0.28 -5.60
C THR A 59 -15.63 0.31 -6.13
N ILE A 60 -15.73 1.64 -6.15
CA ILE A 60 -16.88 2.36 -6.69
C ILE A 60 -16.46 3.28 -7.83
N TYR A 61 -17.39 3.49 -8.75
CA TYR A 61 -17.24 4.40 -9.87
C TYR A 61 -18.20 5.58 -9.69
N VAL A 62 -17.68 6.79 -9.81
CA VAL A 62 -18.46 8.03 -9.68
C VAL A 62 -18.32 8.81 -10.97
N GLY A 63 -19.36 8.79 -11.81
CA GLY A 63 -19.43 9.62 -13.00
C GLY A 63 -20.76 9.51 -13.76
N PRO A 64 -20.98 10.39 -14.76
CA PRO A 64 -20.15 11.55 -15.10
C PRO A 64 -20.15 12.60 -13.97
N VAL A 65 -19.03 13.30 -13.77
CA VAL A 65 -18.84 14.20 -12.61
C VAL A 65 -18.95 15.66 -13.06
N PRO A 66 -20.05 16.37 -12.76
CA PRO A 66 -20.18 17.78 -13.12
C PRO A 66 -19.29 18.65 -12.23
N GLU A 67 -19.02 19.88 -12.70
CA GLU A 67 -18.35 20.89 -11.90
C GLU A 67 -19.12 21.17 -10.60
N GLY A 68 -18.37 21.39 -9.52
CA GLY A 68 -18.90 21.76 -8.21
C GLY A 68 -18.47 20.81 -7.10
N ARG A 69 -19.14 20.97 -5.95
CA ARG A 69 -18.85 20.22 -4.73
C ARG A 69 -19.77 19.01 -4.60
N HIS A 70 -19.16 17.86 -4.32
CA HIS A 70 -19.82 16.56 -4.21
C HIS A 70 -19.56 15.95 -2.84
N ILE A 71 -20.57 15.26 -2.30
CA ILE A 71 -20.49 14.54 -1.03
C ILE A 71 -21.14 13.18 -1.20
N PHE A 72 -20.48 12.13 -0.71
CA PHE A 72 -21.06 10.79 -0.65
C PHE A 72 -20.45 9.98 0.51
N VAL A 73 -21.15 8.93 0.92
CA VAL A 73 -20.64 7.96 1.91
C VAL A 73 -20.08 6.76 1.18
N PHE A 74 -18.80 6.47 1.41
CA PHE A 74 -18.12 5.28 0.95
C PHE A 74 -18.07 4.25 2.07
N GLN A 75 -18.85 3.18 1.93
CA GLN A 75 -18.91 2.09 2.89
C GLN A 75 -18.36 0.81 2.27
N ALA A 76 -17.55 0.05 3.02
CA ALA A 76 -17.04 -1.24 2.59
C ALA A 76 -17.06 -2.26 3.74
N ASP A 77 -17.23 -3.53 3.41
CA ASP A 77 -17.17 -4.63 4.36
C ASP A 77 -15.76 -4.75 4.99
N PRO A 78 -15.63 -5.33 6.20
CA PRO A 78 -14.33 -5.54 6.84
C PRO A 78 -13.41 -6.45 6.00
N PRO A 79 -12.08 -6.40 6.19
CA PRO A 79 -11.14 -7.27 5.50
C PRO A 79 -11.38 -8.75 5.83
N ASN A 80 -10.99 -9.63 4.91
CA ASN A 80 -10.98 -11.06 5.17
C ASN A 80 -9.85 -11.41 6.15
N VAL A 81 -10.24 -11.81 7.36
CA VAL A 81 -9.34 -12.19 8.46
C VAL A 81 -8.38 -13.33 8.11
N ALA A 82 -8.76 -14.24 7.21
CA ALA A 82 -7.92 -15.38 6.82
C ALA A 82 -6.73 -14.97 5.93
N ARG A 83 -6.76 -13.77 5.36
CA ARG A 83 -5.66 -13.19 4.57
C ARG A 83 -4.75 -12.28 5.39
N ILE A 84 -5.03 -12.08 6.68
CA ILE A 84 -4.21 -11.23 7.55
C ILE A 84 -3.22 -12.15 8.29
N PRO A 85 -1.91 -11.91 8.19
CA PRO A 85 -0.93 -12.64 8.98
C PRO A 85 -1.20 -12.50 10.48
N GLU A 86 -1.04 -13.57 11.25
CA GLU A 86 -1.40 -13.60 12.68
C GLU A 86 -0.61 -12.54 13.49
N GLN A 87 0.64 -12.27 13.10
CA GLN A 87 1.50 -11.27 13.74
C GLN A 87 1.06 -9.82 13.48
N ASP A 88 0.34 -9.57 12.38
CA ASP A 88 -0.09 -8.23 11.95
C ASP A 88 -1.55 -7.93 12.33
N ALA A 89 -2.27 -8.92 12.90
CA ALA A 89 -3.68 -8.78 13.24
C ALA A 89 -3.92 -7.76 14.37
N VAL A 90 -3.07 -7.76 15.39
CA VAL A 90 -3.14 -6.84 16.54
C VAL A 90 -2.07 -5.76 16.38
N GLY A 91 -2.44 -4.50 16.65
CA GLY A 91 -1.53 -3.37 16.57
C GLY A 91 -1.88 -2.42 15.44
N VAL A 92 -0.85 -1.76 14.90
CA VAL A 92 -1.05 -0.65 13.96
C VAL A 92 -0.98 -1.13 12.52
N THR A 93 -1.98 -0.77 11.72
CA THR A 93 -1.99 -0.95 10.26
C THR A 93 -2.55 0.31 9.58
N VAL A 94 -2.87 0.25 8.29
CA VAL A 94 -3.33 1.38 7.47
C VAL A 94 -4.54 0.98 6.61
N VAL A 95 -5.48 1.92 6.45
CA VAL A 95 -6.46 1.89 5.36
C VAL A 95 -6.18 3.05 4.40
N LEU A 96 -6.26 2.77 3.11
CA LEU A 96 -6.02 3.70 2.02
C LEU A 96 -7.32 3.93 1.24
N LEU A 97 -7.65 5.19 1.03
CA LEU A 97 -8.64 5.62 0.05
C LEU A 97 -7.88 6.17 -1.15
N THR A 98 -7.96 5.47 -2.29
CA THR A 98 -7.34 5.91 -3.54
C THR A 98 -8.43 6.43 -4.47
N CYS A 99 -8.09 7.44 -5.26
CA CYS A 99 -8.93 7.90 -6.35
C CYS A 99 -8.10 7.99 -7.63
N SER A 100 -8.63 7.37 -8.68
CA SER A 100 -8.03 7.31 -10.00
C SER A 100 -8.98 7.89 -11.04
N TYR A 101 -8.41 8.51 -12.06
CA TYR A 101 -9.13 8.92 -13.27
C TYR A 101 -8.40 8.31 -14.46
N ARG A 102 -9.13 7.63 -15.34
CA ARG A 102 -8.54 6.94 -16.52
C ARG A 102 -7.42 5.96 -16.15
N GLY A 103 -7.60 5.23 -15.05
CA GLY A 103 -6.61 4.28 -14.53
C GLY A 103 -5.35 4.93 -13.94
N GLN A 104 -5.27 6.25 -13.86
CA GLN A 104 -4.16 6.96 -13.23
C GLN A 104 -4.58 7.46 -11.84
N GLU A 105 -3.94 6.93 -10.79
CA GLU A 105 -4.13 7.40 -9.41
C GLU A 105 -3.59 8.82 -9.27
N PHE A 106 -4.42 9.75 -8.79
CA PHE A 106 -4.01 11.15 -8.56
C PHE A 106 -4.04 11.55 -7.09
N VAL A 107 -4.71 10.79 -6.23
CA VAL A 107 -4.73 11.04 -4.79
C VAL A 107 -4.90 9.75 -4.00
N ARG A 108 -4.18 9.70 -2.87
CA ARG A 108 -4.25 8.65 -1.86
C ARG A 108 -4.36 9.29 -0.49
N VAL A 109 -5.37 8.88 0.28
CA VAL A 109 -5.57 9.29 1.67
C VAL A 109 -5.43 8.07 2.55
N GLY A 110 -4.36 8.02 3.35
CA GLY A 110 -4.09 6.95 4.30
C GLY A 110 -4.45 7.34 5.73
N TYR A 111 -5.06 6.41 6.46
CA TYR A 111 -5.31 6.50 7.88
C TYR A 111 -4.62 5.36 8.62
N PHE A 112 -3.93 5.68 9.71
CA PHE A 112 -3.50 4.66 10.65
C PHE A 112 -4.70 4.07 11.36
N ILE A 113 -4.66 2.77 11.56
CA ILE A 113 -5.64 1.98 12.29
C ILE A 113 -4.90 1.34 13.45
N ASN A 114 -5.43 1.45 14.66
CA ASN A 114 -5.01 0.64 15.80
C ASN A 114 -6.06 -0.43 16.08
N ASN A 115 -5.68 -1.69 15.97
CA ASN A 115 -6.48 -2.86 16.29
C ASN A 115 -6.07 -3.38 17.67
N GLU A 116 -6.98 -3.37 18.63
CA GLU A 116 -6.68 -3.80 20.00
C GLU A 116 -7.82 -4.62 20.60
N TYR A 117 -7.49 -5.50 21.56
CA TYR A 117 -8.51 -6.20 22.33
C TYR A 117 -9.17 -5.25 23.33
N SER A 118 -10.48 -5.34 23.47
CA SER A 118 -11.22 -4.58 24.47
C SER A 118 -10.88 -5.03 25.90
N ASP A 119 -10.63 -6.33 26.08
CA ASP A 119 -10.35 -6.92 27.39
C ASP A 119 -8.88 -6.76 27.80
N GLN A 120 -8.65 -6.36 29.05
CA GLN A 120 -7.29 -6.15 29.56
C GLN A 120 -6.47 -7.43 29.61
N GLU A 121 -7.06 -8.56 30.01
CA GLU A 121 -6.36 -9.85 30.08
C GLU A 121 -5.84 -10.29 28.70
N LEU A 122 -6.64 -10.09 27.64
CA LEU A 122 -6.24 -10.40 26.26
C LEU A 122 -5.18 -9.44 25.73
N ARG A 123 -5.10 -8.20 26.24
CA ARG A 123 -4.02 -7.27 25.89
C ARG A 123 -2.70 -7.65 26.57
N GLU A 124 -2.74 -8.06 27.84
CA GLU A 124 -1.57 -8.47 28.59
C GLU A 124 -1.07 -9.86 28.17
N ASN A 125 -1.98 -10.77 27.83
CA ASN A 125 -1.70 -12.14 27.41
C ASN A 125 -2.43 -12.45 26.09
N PRO A 126 -1.94 -11.92 24.95
CA PRO A 126 -2.60 -12.15 23.67
C PRO A 126 -2.59 -13.64 23.30
N PRO A 127 -3.72 -14.18 22.84
CA PRO A 127 -3.79 -15.57 22.39
C PRO A 127 -2.91 -15.76 21.15
N ALA A 128 -2.38 -16.97 20.96
CA ALA A 128 -1.56 -17.30 19.80
C ALA A 128 -2.31 -17.10 18.47
N LYS A 129 -3.62 -17.38 18.45
CA LYS A 129 -4.49 -17.10 17.32
C LYS A 129 -5.32 -15.85 17.58
N PRO A 130 -5.31 -14.85 16.67
CA PRO A 130 -6.07 -13.63 16.87
C PRO A 130 -7.58 -13.85 16.95
N LEU A 131 -8.23 -13.19 17.91
CA LEU A 131 -9.68 -13.25 18.13
C LEU A 131 -10.36 -11.98 17.60
N PHE A 132 -10.51 -11.86 16.28
CA PHE A 132 -11.04 -10.65 15.63
C PHE A 132 -12.43 -10.18 16.13
N HIS A 133 -13.26 -11.09 16.66
CA HIS A 133 -14.57 -10.74 17.21
C HIS A 133 -14.50 -9.98 18.56
N GLN A 134 -13.36 -10.03 19.26
CA GLN A 134 -13.11 -9.29 20.51
C GLN A 134 -12.20 -8.07 20.30
N MET A 135 -11.92 -7.77 19.03
CA MET A 135 -11.03 -6.70 18.64
C MET A 135 -11.84 -5.45 18.28
N THR A 136 -11.36 -4.32 18.79
CA THR A 136 -11.83 -2.99 18.44
C THR A 136 -10.83 -2.36 17.49
N ARG A 137 -11.34 -1.74 16.44
CA ARG A 137 -10.62 -0.98 15.44
C ARG A 137 -10.79 0.51 15.72
N ASN A 138 -9.68 1.22 15.86
CA ASN A 138 -9.65 2.67 16.00
C ASN A 138 -8.85 3.30 14.86
N ILE A 139 -9.53 4.02 13.98
CA ILE A 139 -8.96 4.78 12.87
C ILE A 139 -8.53 6.16 13.40
N LEU A 140 -7.26 6.52 13.23
CA LEU A 140 -6.71 7.81 13.63
C LEU A 140 -7.14 8.93 12.67
N ALA A 141 -8.41 9.31 12.77
CA ALA A 141 -9.06 10.28 11.87
C ALA A 141 -8.40 11.68 11.88
N SER A 142 -7.72 12.06 12.96
CA SER A 142 -7.13 13.39 13.15
C SER A 142 -5.84 13.64 12.36
N LYS A 143 -5.17 12.58 11.90
CA LYS A 143 -3.86 12.69 11.22
C LYS A 143 -3.82 11.89 9.92
N PRO A 144 -4.67 12.22 8.92
CA PRO A 144 -4.56 11.58 7.61
C PRO A 144 -3.20 11.86 6.97
N ARG A 145 -2.75 10.93 6.13
CA ARG A 145 -1.61 11.08 5.24
C ARG A 145 -2.14 11.23 3.82
N VAL A 146 -1.94 12.39 3.22
CA VAL A 146 -2.42 12.68 1.85
C VAL A 146 -1.24 12.74 0.91
N THR A 147 -1.23 11.85 -0.08
CA THR A 147 -0.27 11.85 -1.19
C THR A 147 -1.00 12.20 -2.47
N ARG A 148 -0.41 13.08 -3.29
CA ARG A 148 -1.00 13.54 -4.54
C ARG A 148 -0.03 13.27 -5.69
N PHE A 149 -0.56 12.78 -6.80
CA PHE A 149 0.19 12.48 -8.00
C PHE A 149 -0.30 13.36 -9.15
N LYS A 150 0.62 13.71 -10.06
CA LYS A 150 0.25 14.41 -11.29
C LYS A 150 -0.17 13.36 -12.30
N ILE A 151 -1.35 13.55 -12.90
CA ILE A 151 -1.90 12.69 -13.94
C ILE A 151 -2.26 13.51 -15.17
N ASN A 152 -2.50 12.81 -16.28
CA ASN A 152 -3.12 13.41 -17.45
C ASN A 152 -4.66 13.39 -17.33
N TRP A 153 -5.28 14.56 -17.42
CA TRP A 153 -6.73 14.74 -17.28
C TRP A 153 -7.46 14.84 -18.63
N ASP A 154 -6.73 15.08 -19.71
CA ASP A 154 -7.29 15.28 -21.05
C ASP A 154 -6.92 14.11 -21.97
N ASP A 155 -7.56 14.01 -23.13
CA ASP A 155 -7.34 12.94 -24.11
C ASP A 155 -6.01 13.02 -24.87
N THR A 156 -5.13 13.96 -24.52
CA THR A 156 -3.84 14.09 -25.18
C THR A 156 -3.00 12.85 -24.89
N PRO A 157 -2.66 12.01 -25.89
CA PRO A 157 -1.78 10.88 -25.65
C PRO A 157 -0.45 11.41 -25.12
N ALA A 158 0.04 10.83 -24.02
CA ALA A 158 1.33 11.14 -23.43
C ALA A 158 2.47 10.63 -24.35
N ASN A 159 2.64 11.25 -25.51
CA ASN A 159 3.80 11.05 -26.38
C ASN A 159 4.54 12.38 -26.49
N GLY A 160 5.64 12.50 -25.73
CA GLY A 160 6.45 13.71 -25.76
C GLY A 160 7.61 13.73 -24.78
N ALA A 161 8.37 12.64 -24.65
CA ALA A 161 9.68 12.67 -23.99
C ALA A 161 10.65 11.70 -24.67
N ALA A 162 11.43 12.25 -25.61
CA ALA A 162 12.63 11.76 -26.32
C ALA A 162 12.47 12.16 -27.80
N ASN A 163 13.32 12.94 -28.44
CA ASN A 163 14.78 12.95 -28.37
C ASN A 163 15.29 14.31 -28.83
N GLY A 164 16.33 14.82 -28.16
CA GLY A 164 17.07 16.00 -28.63
C GLY A 164 17.82 15.62 -29.90
N THR A 165 17.44 16.21 -31.03
CA THR A 165 18.16 16.03 -32.30
C THR A 165 19.41 16.90 -32.28
N SER A 166 20.52 16.27 -31.93
CA SER A 166 21.88 16.72 -32.21
C SER A 166 22.01 17.05 -33.70
N GLY A 167 22.29 18.32 -34.01
CA GLY A 167 22.74 18.72 -35.32
C GLY A 167 24.18 18.26 -35.53
N THR A 168 24.36 17.20 -36.31
CA THR A 168 25.60 16.92 -37.02
C THR A 168 25.23 16.46 -38.42
N GLY A 169 25.44 17.32 -39.40
CA GLY A 169 25.38 16.94 -40.80
C GLY A 169 26.62 16.15 -41.19
N LEU A 170 26.40 15.08 -41.94
CA LEU A 170 27.29 14.61 -43.01
C LEU A 170 26.40 13.95 -44.07
N GLU A 171 26.57 14.43 -45.29
CA GLU A 171 26.04 13.89 -46.54
C GLU A 171 26.75 12.57 -46.85
N GLU A 172 26.03 11.57 -47.38
CA GLU A 172 26.54 10.69 -48.44
C GLU A 172 25.38 9.92 -49.10
N ASP A 173 25.20 10.22 -50.38
CA ASP A 173 24.35 9.57 -51.35
C ASP A 173 25.21 8.60 -52.19
N ASN A 174 24.82 7.32 -52.26
CA ASN A 174 24.74 6.46 -53.45
C ASN A 174 24.89 4.96 -53.12
N GLY A 175 24.12 4.13 -53.83
CA GLY A 175 24.62 2.84 -54.33
C GLY A 175 23.74 1.60 -54.10
N MET A 176 23.04 1.21 -55.15
CA MET A 176 22.18 0.04 -55.32
C MET A 176 22.95 -1.27 -55.64
N MET A 177 22.27 -2.43 -55.48
CA MET A 177 22.49 -3.78 -56.06
C MET A 177 23.47 -4.71 -55.33
N ASP A 178 23.35 -6.05 -55.31
CA ASP A 178 22.33 -7.09 -55.59
C ASP A 178 23.04 -8.45 -55.37
N ASP A 179 22.26 -9.52 -55.19
CA ASP A 179 22.50 -10.91 -55.60
C ASP A 179 23.08 -11.97 -54.61
N GLY A 180 22.36 -13.11 -54.57
CA GLY A 180 22.95 -14.46 -54.50
C GLY A 180 22.92 -15.16 -53.13
N ALA A 181 21.82 -15.75 -52.65
CA ALA A 181 21.23 -17.05 -53.02
C ALA A 181 21.85 -18.30 -52.33
N LEU A 182 20.94 -19.19 -51.86
CA LEU A 182 21.07 -20.65 -51.61
C LEU A 182 21.81 -21.09 -50.33
N ASP A 183 21.46 -22.15 -49.61
CA ASP A 183 20.32 -23.08 -49.51
C ASP A 183 20.59 -24.00 -48.30
N ALA A 184 19.57 -24.74 -47.87
CA ALA A 184 19.59 -26.01 -47.12
C ALA A 184 20.06 -26.05 -45.64
N GLN A 185 19.21 -26.32 -44.64
CA GLN A 185 18.47 -27.56 -44.29
C GLN A 185 19.24 -28.51 -43.34
N MET A 186 18.49 -29.07 -42.36
CA MET A 186 18.77 -30.25 -41.52
C MET A 186 19.76 -30.04 -40.35
N ASN A 187 19.60 -30.60 -39.15
CA ASN A 187 18.52 -31.18 -38.36
C ASN A 187 19.10 -31.33 -36.93
N PRO A 188 18.28 -31.54 -35.88
CA PRO A 188 18.75 -31.70 -34.51
C PRO A 188 19.08 -33.16 -34.19
N ALA A 189 20.05 -33.40 -33.33
CA ALA A 189 20.23 -34.70 -32.70
C ALA A 189 20.96 -34.57 -31.35
N THR A 190 20.29 -35.09 -30.30
CA THR A 190 20.82 -36.03 -29.30
C THR A 190 22.06 -35.61 -28.48
N SER A 191 22.15 -35.79 -27.17
CA SER A 191 21.49 -36.71 -26.25
C SER A 191 22.09 -36.49 -24.85
N SER A 192 21.35 -36.88 -23.81
CA SER A 192 21.82 -37.58 -22.60
C SER A 192 22.85 -36.86 -21.72
N SER A 193 22.77 -36.83 -20.39
CA SER A 193 22.43 -37.92 -19.48
C SER A 193 22.52 -37.44 -18.04
N ALA A 194 21.81 -38.18 -17.19
CA ALA A 194 22.22 -38.61 -15.84
C ALA A 194 21.95 -37.67 -14.66
N ALA A 195 20.93 -38.12 -13.91
CA ALA A 195 20.69 -37.87 -12.50
C ALA A 195 21.78 -38.48 -11.59
N GLY A 196 21.87 -37.96 -10.37
CA GLY A 196 22.57 -38.61 -9.25
C GLY A 196 22.67 -37.71 -8.00
N PRO A 197 22.03 -38.05 -6.87
CA PRO A 197 21.93 -37.22 -5.66
C PRO A 197 22.97 -37.58 -4.59
N SER A 198 23.19 -36.71 -3.60
CA SER A 198 23.78 -37.13 -2.33
C SER A 198 23.32 -36.26 -1.15
N ALA A 199 22.55 -36.88 -0.25
CA ALA A 199 22.35 -36.43 1.12
C ALA A 199 23.57 -36.82 1.98
N GLY A 200 23.88 -36.00 2.98
CA GLY A 200 24.87 -36.30 4.02
C GLY A 200 24.48 -35.63 5.33
N ALA A 201 24.27 -36.44 6.36
CA ALA A 201 23.92 -36.05 7.72
C ALA A 201 25.12 -36.24 8.68
N GLY A 202 25.14 -35.49 9.79
CA GLY A 202 25.95 -35.71 11.00
C GLY A 202 26.08 -34.41 11.82
N MET A 203 25.45 -34.21 12.99
CA MET A 203 25.61 -34.75 14.37
C MET A 203 26.61 -34.00 15.29
N MET A 204 26.12 -33.67 16.52
CA MET A 204 26.82 -33.40 17.81
C MET A 204 27.59 -32.07 17.98
N ALA A 205 27.70 -31.41 19.13
CA ALA A 205 27.13 -31.47 20.49
C ALA A 205 27.56 -30.18 21.29
N GLN A 206 26.82 -29.83 22.37
CA GLN A 206 27.20 -29.27 23.72
C GLN A 206 28.51 -28.45 23.88
N GLN A 207 28.68 -27.40 24.71
CA GLN A 207 28.14 -27.04 26.04
C GLN A 207 28.69 -25.65 26.47
N ASP A 208 27.96 -24.96 27.37
CA ASP A 208 28.36 -24.07 28.50
C ASP A 208 29.43 -22.95 28.35
N ASP A 209 29.07 -21.72 28.76
CA ASP A 209 29.56 -21.15 30.04
C ASP A 209 28.69 -19.97 30.54
N SER A 210 28.64 -19.86 31.87
CA SER A 210 27.86 -18.96 32.72
C SER A 210 28.60 -17.67 33.05
N SER A 211 27.85 -16.57 33.27
CA SER A 211 28.16 -15.45 34.19
C SER A 211 26.98 -14.46 34.12
N GLY A 212 26.30 -13.98 35.16
CA GLY A 212 26.68 -13.85 36.56
C GLY A 212 26.61 -12.38 36.99
N MET A 213 25.43 -11.98 37.48
CA MET A 213 25.17 -10.92 38.48
C MET A 213 25.35 -9.41 38.22
N ALA A 214 24.29 -8.71 38.65
CA ALA A 214 24.24 -7.53 39.53
C ALA A 214 24.03 -6.12 38.93
N LEU A 215 22.81 -5.62 39.20
CA LEU A 215 22.47 -4.21 39.36
C LEU A 215 23.18 -3.60 40.57
N PRO A 216 23.35 -2.26 40.59
CA PRO A 216 22.82 -1.53 41.73
C PRO A 216 22.11 -0.20 41.39
N ARG A 217 20.95 -0.03 42.05
CA ARG A 217 20.37 1.13 42.74
C ARG A 217 20.71 2.57 42.31
N GLU A 218 19.61 3.27 41.98
CA GLU A 218 19.15 4.59 42.43
C GLU A 218 20.16 5.58 43.04
N PHE A 219 20.19 6.79 42.46
CA PHE A 219 20.43 8.02 43.22
C PHE A 219 19.46 9.15 42.82
N ASN A 220 19.13 9.89 43.86
CA ASN A 220 18.03 10.79 44.10
C ASN A 220 18.08 12.16 43.36
N GLU A 221 16.89 12.71 43.17
CA GLU A 221 16.44 14.11 43.08
C GLU A 221 17.50 15.24 43.15
N ASN A 222 17.35 16.24 42.25
CA ASN A 222 17.00 17.59 42.70
C ASN A 222 16.41 18.49 41.59
N SER A 223 15.18 18.94 41.86
CA SER A 223 14.64 20.30 41.69
C SER A 223 15.16 21.22 40.57
N ASN A 224 14.23 21.64 39.69
CA ASN A 224 14.08 23.07 39.44
C ASN A 224 12.61 23.47 39.17
N SER A 225 12.10 24.20 40.15
CA SER A 225 10.95 25.11 40.15
C SER A 225 10.85 25.99 38.89
N LEU A 226 9.66 26.22 38.36
CA LEU A 226 8.96 27.51 38.51
C LEU A 226 7.56 27.49 37.87
N ALA A 227 6.59 27.90 38.68
CA ALA A 227 5.20 28.15 38.35
C ALA A 227 5.03 29.40 37.48
N MET A 228 3.99 29.42 36.62
CA MET A 228 3.22 30.64 36.39
C MET A 228 1.82 30.30 35.86
N GLU A 229 0.84 30.40 36.75
CA GLU A 229 -0.56 30.65 36.41
C GLU A 229 -0.71 32.11 35.96
N CYS A 230 -1.47 32.31 34.88
CA CYS A 230 -2.36 33.43 34.59
C CYS A 230 -3.35 32.96 33.53
#